data_AF-A0A7V1LJQ0-F1
#
_entry.id   AF-A0A7V1LJQ0-F1
#
_cell.length_a   1.000
_cell.length_b   1.000
_cell.length_c   1.000
_cell.angle_alpha   90.00
_cell.angle_beta   90.00
_cell.angle_gamma   90.00
#
_symmetry.space_group_name_H-M   'P 1'
#
loop_
_entity.id
_entity.type
_entity.pdbx_description
1 polymer ?
#
loop_
_entity_poly.entity_id
_entity_poly.type
_entity_poly.pdbx_seq_one_letter_code
_entity_poly.pdbx_strand_id
1 'polypeptide(L)'
;MSDIVESAKKVIRIEREALAAMEDRIGENFRKAAELILKSDGRVIITGMGKSGHIGKKMAATLASTGTTSYFLHPAEGLHG
;
A
#
# COMPACT_ATOMS: atom_id res chain seq x y z
N MET A 1 -4.07 -34.39 -6.52
CA MET A 1 -3.27 -33.22 -6.08
C MET A 1 -3.05 -32.35 -7.31
N SER A 2 -3.44 -31.07 -7.32
CA SER A 2 -2.93 -30.23 -8.42
C SER A 2 -1.41 -30.13 -8.30
N ASP A 3 -0.71 -30.09 -9.42
CA ASP A 3 0.72 -29.83 -9.43
C ASP A 3 1.01 -28.49 -8.70
N ILE A 4 1.94 -28.51 -7.74
CA ILE A 4 2.33 -27.32 -6.95
C ILE A 4 2.86 -26.24 -7.88
N VAL A 5 3.56 -26.61 -8.96
CA VAL A 5 4.07 -25.65 -9.96
C VAL A 5 2.91 -24.97 -10.68
N GLU A 6 1.88 -25.72 -11.08
CA GLU A 6 0.71 -25.15 -11.75
C GLU A 6 -0.10 -24.25 -10.81
N SER A 7 -0.19 -24.61 -9.52
CA SER A 7 -0.82 -23.77 -8.50
C SER A 7 -0.08 -22.44 -8.34
N ALA A 8 1.25 -22.45 -8.23
CA ALA A 8 2.06 -21.22 -8.15
C ALA A 8 1.88 -20.34 -9.40
N LYS A 9 1.93 -20.93 -10.60
CA LYS A 9 1.67 -20.22 -11.86
C LYS A 9 0.26 -19.62 -11.91
N LYS A 10 -0.74 -20.31 -11.36
CA LYS A 10 -2.11 -19.80 -11.26
C LYS A 10 -2.18 -18.55 -10.37
N VAL A 11 -1.53 -18.55 -9.21
CA VAL A 11 -1.48 -17.36 -8.31
C VAL A 11 -0.87 -16.17 -9.03
N ILE A 12 0.29 -16.34 -9.68
CA ILE A 12 0.96 -15.26 -10.43
C ILE A 12 0.07 -14.70 -11.55
N ARG A 13 -0.68 -15.55 -12.27
CA ARG A 13 -1.62 -15.09 -13.30
C ARG A 13 -2.73 -14.22 -12.72
N ILE A 14 -3.33 -14.64 -11.59
CA ILE A 14 -4.37 -13.88 -10.90
C ILE A 14 -3.84 -12.52 -10.44
N GLU A 15 -2.64 -12.48 -9.85
CA GLU A 15 -2.04 -11.22 -9.41
C GLU A 15 -1.72 -10.29 -10.58
N ARG A 16 -1.23 -10.82 -11.71
CA ARG A 16 -1.01 -10.03 -12.93
C ARG A 16 -2.29 -9.41 -13.46
N GLU A 17 -3.39 -10.17 -13.49
CA GLU A 17 -4.70 -9.65 -13.92
C GLU A 17 -5.20 -8.55 -12.98
N ALA A 18 -5.02 -8.72 -11.66
CA ALA A 18 -5.36 -7.69 -10.68
C ALA A 18 -4.51 -6.42 -10.86
N LEU A 19 -3.22 -6.55 -11.17
CA LEU A 19 -2.34 -5.42 -11.47
C LEU A 19 -2.72 -4.71 -12.76
N ALA A 20 -3.08 -5.45 -13.82
CA ALA A 20 -3.56 -4.86 -15.07
C ALA A 20 -4.84 -4.02 -14.83
N ALA A 21 -5.79 -4.54 -14.06
CA ALA A 21 -7.00 -3.80 -13.70
C ALA A 21 -6.75 -2.58 -12.80
N MET A 22 -5.56 -2.44 -12.19
CA MET A 22 -5.23 -1.24 -11.42
C MET A 22 -4.91 -0.04 -12.30
N GLU A 23 -4.52 -0.23 -13.57
CA GLU A 23 -4.21 0.87 -14.49
C GLU A 23 -5.39 1.84 -14.62
N ASP A 24 -6.60 1.30 -14.78
CA ASP A 24 -7.85 2.08 -14.86
C ASP A 24 -8.17 2.88 -13.59
N ARG A 25 -7.53 2.55 -12.45
CA ARG A 25 -7.72 3.25 -11.17
C ARG A 25 -6.75 4.43 -11.00
N ILE A 26 -5.75 4.55 -11.87
CA ILE A 26 -4.79 5.66 -11.87
C ILE A 26 -5.42 6.83 -12.63
N GLY A 27 -6.34 7.51 -11.95
CA GLY A 27 -7.04 8.68 -12.49
C GLY A 27 -6.94 9.90 -11.58
N GLU A 28 -7.93 10.78 -11.68
CA GLU A 28 -7.94 12.06 -10.98
C GLU A 28 -7.83 11.94 -9.45
N ASN A 29 -8.46 10.94 -8.85
CA ASN A 29 -8.37 10.70 -7.40
C ASN A 29 -6.95 10.28 -6.97
N PHE A 30 -6.23 9.53 -7.81
CA PHE A 30 -4.84 9.18 -7.57
C PHE A 30 -3.96 10.44 -7.58
N ARG A 31 -4.12 11.30 -8.61
CA ARG A 31 -3.42 12.59 -8.70
C ARG A 31 -3.66 13.45 -7.46
N LYS A 32 -4.93 13.63 -7.06
CA LYS A 32 -5.30 14.39 -5.86
C LYS A 32 -4.63 13.85 -4.61
N ALA A 33 -4.65 12.52 -4.39
CA ALA A 33 -4.01 11.91 -3.24
C ALA A 33 -2.49 12.14 -3.23
N ALA A 34 -1.83 11.99 -4.37
CA ALA A 34 -0.40 12.25 -4.51
C ALA A 34 -0.05 13.71 -4.21
N GLU A 35 -0.83 14.66 -4.75
CA GLU A 35 -0.62 16.09 -4.48
C GLU A 35 -0.84 16.45 -3.01
N LEU A 36 -1.85 15.88 -2.35
CA LEU A 36 -2.09 16.10 -0.92
C LEU A 36 -0.91 15.61 -0.07
N ILE A 37 -0.33 14.46 -0.44
CA ILE A 37 0.87 13.94 0.24
C ILE A 37 2.07 14.86 0.02
N LEU A 38 2.32 15.28 -1.23
CA LEU A 38 3.48 16.12 -1.57
C LEU A 38 3.40 17.54 -1.00
N LYS A 39 2.19 18.06 -0.81
CA LYS A 39 1.94 19.39 -0.21
C LYS A 39 1.87 19.35 1.33
N SER A 40 2.04 18.19 1.95
CA SER A 40 1.98 18.08 3.41
C SER A 40 3.26 18.59 4.05
N ASP A 41 3.15 19.68 4.82
CA ASP A 41 4.26 20.22 5.63
C ASP A 41 4.53 19.40 6.91
N GLY A 42 3.65 18.43 7.21
CA GLY A 42 3.71 17.59 8.39
C GLY A 42 4.28 16.21 8.12
N ARG A 43 3.59 15.18 8.63
CA ARG A 43 3.96 13.78 8.49
C ARG A 43 2.80 13.01 7.88
N VAL A 44 3.09 12.10 6.97
CA VAL A 44 2.09 11.18 6.44
C VAL A 44 1.98 9.98 7.37
N ILE A 45 0.85 9.83 8.05
CA ILE A 45 0.57 8.67 8.89
C ILE A 45 -0.16 7.62 8.06
N ILE A 46 0.43 6.44 7.95
CA ILE A 46 -0.18 5.27 7.32
C ILE A 46 -0.67 4.34 8.42
N THR A 47 -1.89 3.84 8.29
CA THR A 47 -2.49 2.94 9.28
C THR A 47 -3.19 1.78 8.59
N GLY A 48 -3.32 0.65 9.29
CA GLY A 48 -3.98 -0.55 8.77
C GLY A 48 -3.82 -1.74 9.70
N MET A 49 -4.69 -2.75 9.55
CA MET A 49 -4.68 -3.98 10.35
C MET A 49 -4.31 -5.19 9.49
N GLY A 50 -3.77 -6.23 10.12
CA GLY A 50 -3.44 -7.51 9.48
C GLY A 50 -2.53 -7.35 8.26
N LYS A 51 -2.87 -8.01 7.15
CA LYS A 51 -2.09 -7.95 5.89
C LYS A 51 -1.93 -6.52 5.36
N SER A 52 -2.99 -5.71 5.45
CA SER A 52 -2.94 -4.29 5.06
C SER A 52 -1.97 -3.50 5.95
N GLY A 53 -1.86 -3.85 7.23
CA GLY A 53 -0.87 -3.27 8.14
C GLY A 53 0.57 -3.57 7.70
N HIS A 54 0.87 -4.79 7.27
CA HIS A 54 2.20 -5.14 6.74
C HIS A 54 2.55 -4.34 5.48
N ILE A 55 1.61 -4.22 4.53
CA ILE A 55 1.82 -3.40 3.32
C ILE A 55 1.96 -1.92 3.69
N GLY A 56 1.12 -1.40 4.59
CA GLY A 56 1.19 -0.02 5.08
C GLY A 56 2.54 0.31 5.74
N LYS A 57 3.11 -0.61 6.51
CA LYS A 57 4.44 -0.47 7.09
C LYS A 57 5.53 -0.36 6.02
N LYS A 58 5.46 -1.16 4.96
CA LYS A 58 6.37 -1.04 3.81
C LYS A 58 6.18 0.29 3.09
N MET A 59 4.94 0.73 2.89
CA MET A 59 4.63 2.02 2.26
C MET A 59 5.25 3.18 3.05
N ALA A 60 5.10 3.19 4.38
CA ALA A 60 5.70 4.22 5.23
C ALA A 60 7.24 4.22 5.14
N ALA A 61 7.87 3.04 5.15
CA ALA A 61 9.32 2.96 4.96
C ALA A 61 9.75 3.50 3.58
N THR A 62 8.97 3.20 2.53
CA THR A 62 9.26 3.64 1.15
C THR A 62 9.16 5.15 1.04
N LEU A 63 8.04 5.73 1.46
CA LEU A 63 7.81 7.17 1.39
C LEU A 63 8.88 7.95 2.17
N ALA A 64 9.23 7.49 3.39
CA ALA A 64 10.30 8.07 4.19
C ALA A 64 11.65 8.04 3.46
N SER A 65 11.99 6.93 2.80
CA SER A 65 13.24 6.80 2.04
C SER A 65 13.30 7.64 0.76
N THR A 66 12.15 8.07 0.24
CA THR A 66 12.03 8.88 -0.98
C THR A 66 11.73 10.36 -0.68
N GLY A 67 11.92 10.80 0.56
CA GLY A 67 11.83 12.21 0.94
C GLY A 67 10.47 12.68 1.48
N THR A 68 9.48 11.80 1.57
CA THR A 68 8.19 12.11 2.22
C THR A 68 8.22 11.60 3.66
N THR A 69 8.27 12.50 4.64
CA THR A 69 8.33 12.09 6.05
C THR A 69 7.05 11.32 6.45
N SER A 70 7.18 10.02 6.77
CA SER A 70 6.03 9.15 7.01
C SER A 70 6.25 8.07 8.06
N TYR A 71 5.18 7.68 8.76
CA TYR A 71 5.20 6.66 9.83
C TYR A 71 4.01 5.71 9.70
N PHE A 72 4.19 4.48 10.17
CA PHE A 72 3.09 3.53 10.34
C PHE A 72 2.58 3.54 11.77
N LEU A 73 1.26 3.63 11.96
CA LEU A 73 0.60 3.52 13.26
C LEU A 73 -0.42 2.38 13.21
N HIS A 74 -0.27 1.37 14.06
CA HIS A 74 -1.28 0.31 14.14
C HIS A 74 -2.56 0.86 14.80
N PRO A 75 -3.77 0.62 14.26
CA PRO A 75 -5.00 1.20 14.80
C PRO A 75 -5.23 0.94 16.30
N ALA A 76 -4.87 -0.25 16.79
CA ALA A 76 -5.01 -0.59 18.21
C ALA A 76 -4.07 0.21 19.14
N GLU A 77 -2.91 0.64 18.61
CA GLU A 77 -1.95 1.47 19.34
C GLU A 77 -2.43 2.93 19.39
N GLY A 78 -3.05 3.44 18.32
CA GLY A 78 -3.55 4.81 18.27
C GLY A 78 -4.73 5.12 19.19
N LEU A 79 -5.40 4.10 19.76
CA LEU A 79 -6.49 4.25 20.72
C LEU A 79 -5.99 4.46 22.17
N HIS A 80 -4.73 4.11 22.44
CA HIS A 80 -4.08 4.31 23.72
C HIS A 80 -2.97 5.34 23.48
N GLY A 81 -3.34 6.62 23.63
CA GLY A 81 -2.47 7.76 23.31
C GLY A 81 -1.06 7.66 23.89
#